data_AF-A0A194XND1-F1
#
_entry.id   AF-A0A194XND1-F1
#
_cell.length_a   1.000
_cell.length_b   1.000
_cell.length_c   1.000
_cell.angle_alpha   90.00
_cell.angle_beta   90.00
_cell.angle_gamma   90.00
#
_symmetry.space_group_name_H-M   'P 1'
#
loop_
_entity.id
_entity.type
_entity.pdbx_description
1 polymer ?
#
loop_
_entity_poly.entity_id
_entity_poly.type
_entity_poly.pdbx_seq_one_letter_code
_entity_poly.pdbx_strand_id
1 'polypeptide(L)'
;MQFTTFALSALSIGSALAASSVTVHVVQVGAANGTLAYFPNNIKAAVGDMIQFQFAPNNHTVTQSTFDQPCMPIAMNSNVTGVYSGFMPVTASATTTPTYTVMVNATTPMWFYCSQGKHCQNGMTMVVNENTAANSTRSLANFQSLAAKATVNLPGGAIADGTAGSTASNSSSSSSGSSTSSSAGTKSTSASAAGRVRVGEADV
;
A
#
# COMPACT_ATOMS: atom_id res chain seq x y z
N MET A 1 -39.97 -33.19 -65.69
CA MET A 1 -39.17 -33.65 -64.55
C MET A 1 -38.66 -32.40 -63.83
N GLN A 2 -39.11 -32.17 -62.59
CA GLN A 2 -38.88 -30.93 -61.83
C GLN A 2 -37.44 -30.87 -61.32
N PHE A 3 -36.79 -29.71 -61.51
CA PHE A 3 -35.47 -29.42 -60.93
C PHE A 3 -35.66 -28.77 -59.57
N THR A 4 -35.26 -29.46 -58.51
CA THR A 4 -35.27 -28.96 -57.13
C THR A 4 -33.95 -28.22 -56.84
N THR A 5 -34.03 -26.91 -56.74
CA THR A 5 -32.95 -26.03 -56.30
C THR A 5 -32.91 -25.98 -54.77
N PHE A 6 -31.84 -26.48 -54.17
CA PHE A 6 -31.56 -26.32 -52.74
C PHE A 6 -30.89 -24.97 -52.49
N ALA A 7 -31.59 -24.07 -51.80
CA ALA A 7 -31.03 -22.81 -51.32
C ALA A 7 -30.19 -23.07 -50.06
N LEU A 8 -28.88 -22.86 -50.15
CA LEU A 8 -27.95 -22.88 -49.02
C LEU A 8 -27.98 -21.52 -48.32
N SER A 9 -28.65 -21.45 -47.16
CA SER A 9 -28.62 -20.28 -46.27
C SER A 9 -27.29 -20.24 -45.52
N ALA A 10 -26.42 -19.29 -45.89
CA ALA A 10 -25.18 -19.02 -45.16
C ALA A 10 -25.49 -18.27 -43.86
N LEU A 11 -25.34 -18.93 -42.72
CA LEU A 11 -25.45 -18.32 -41.40
C LEU A 11 -24.10 -17.64 -41.07
N SER A 12 -23.99 -16.34 -41.34
CA SER A 12 -22.84 -15.53 -40.96
C SER A 12 -22.84 -15.32 -39.44
N ILE A 13 -22.08 -16.15 -38.73
CA ILE A 13 -21.81 -16.01 -37.29
C ILE A 13 -20.81 -14.87 -37.12
N GLY A 14 -21.32 -13.63 -37.06
CA GLY A 14 -20.53 -12.47 -36.66
C GLY A 14 -20.25 -12.54 -35.17
N SER A 15 -19.11 -13.11 -34.78
CA SER A 15 -18.61 -13.06 -33.40
C SER A 15 -18.21 -11.62 -33.07
N ALA A 16 -19.12 -10.86 -32.48
CA ALA A 16 -18.83 -9.56 -31.90
C ALA A 16 -17.94 -9.78 -30.66
N LEU A 17 -16.62 -9.59 -30.82
CA LEU A 17 -15.71 -9.38 -29.71
C LEU A 17 -16.11 -8.05 -29.04
N ALA A 18 -16.91 -8.13 -27.99
CA ALA A 18 -17.12 -6.99 -27.11
C ALA A 18 -15.77 -6.60 -26.50
N ALA A 19 -15.18 -5.51 -26.99
CA ALA A 19 -14.00 -4.93 -26.37
C ALA A 19 -14.42 -4.42 -24.98
N SER A 20 -14.10 -5.18 -23.93
CA SER A 20 -14.25 -4.71 -22.56
C SER A 20 -13.30 -3.54 -22.35
N SER A 21 -13.84 -2.31 -22.35
CA SER A 21 -13.07 -1.12 -22.05
C SER A 21 -12.67 -1.14 -20.57
N VAL A 22 -11.36 -1.10 -20.29
CA VAL A 22 -10.84 -0.97 -18.92
C VAL A 22 -10.98 0.48 -18.49
N THR A 23 -11.74 0.74 -17.42
CA THR A 23 -11.84 2.08 -16.84
C THR A 23 -10.65 2.34 -15.93
N VAL A 24 -10.02 3.50 -16.06
CA VAL A 24 -8.94 3.95 -15.17
C VAL A 24 -9.44 5.07 -14.30
N HIS A 25 -9.46 4.84 -12.98
CA HIS A 25 -9.76 5.84 -11.96
C HIS A 25 -8.45 6.47 -11.49
N VAL A 26 -8.28 7.77 -11.72
CA VAL A 26 -7.06 8.50 -11.33
C VAL A 26 -7.20 9.02 -9.90
N VAL A 27 -6.16 8.80 -9.10
CA VAL A 27 -6.06 9.27 -7.71
C VAL A 27 -4.78 10.06 -7.53
N GLN A 28 -4.92 11.33 -7.20
CA GLN A 28 -3.77 12.13 -6.79
C GLN A 28 -3.36 11.76 -5.37
N VAL A 29 -2.07 11.48 -5.16
CA VAL A 29 -1.48 11.15 -3.87
C VAL A 29 -0.69 12.34 -3.36
N GLY A 30 -1.23 13.04 -2.37
CA GLY A 30 -0.71 14.32 -1.89
C GLY A 30 -1.09 15.49 -2.82
N ALA A 31 -0.56 16.67 -2.53
CA ALA A 31 -0.67 17.83 -3.41
C ALA A 31 0.55 18.75 -3.27
N ALA A 32 0.79 19.59 -4.28
CA ALA A 32 1.92 20.52 -4.31
C ALA A 32 1.94 21.52 -3.13
N ASN A 33 0.77 21.81 -2.54
CA ASN A 33 0.66 22.66 -1.35
C ASN A 33 0.96 21.92 -0.03
N GLY A 34 1.40 20.66 -0.08
CA GLY A 34 1.70 19.83 1.10
C GLY A 34 0.48 19.14 1.72
N THR A 35 -0.69 19.18 1.08
CA THR A 35 -1.88 18.47 1.59
C THR A 35 -1.64 16.96 1.67
N LEU A 36 -1.96 16.37 2.82
CA LEU A 36 -1.82 14.94 3.10
C LEU A 36 -3.12 14.20 2.81
N ALA A 37 -3.46 14.02 1.53
CA ALA A 37 -4.70 13.38 1.13
C ALA A 37 -4.54 12.52 -0.13
N TYR A 38 -5.44 11.57 -0.29
CA TYR A 38 -5.75 10.99 -1.59
C TYR A 38 -6.92 11.76 -2.20
N PHE A 39 -6.89 12.06 -3.50
CA PHE A 39 -7.98 12.76 -4.16
C PHE A 39 -8.35 12.10 -5.50
N PRO A 40 -9.57 11.56 -5.65
CA PRO A 40 -10.59 11.37 -4.61
C PRO A 40 -10.17 10.33 -3.54
N ASN A 41 -10.70 10.44 -2.32
CA ASN A 41 -10.46 9.49 -1.22
C ASN A 41 -11.56 8.43 -1.05
N ASN A 42 -12.63 8.49 -1.83
CA ASN A 42 -13.66 7.47 -1.89
C ASN A 42 -14.02 7.22 -3.36
N ILE A 43 -13.81 6.00 -3.83
CA ILE A 43 -13.97 5.62 -5.24
C ILE A 43 -14.88 4.42 -5.32
N LYS A 44 -15.75 4.39 -6.33
CA LYS A 44 -16.52 3.21 -6.71
C LYS A 44 -16.03 2.71 -8.06
N ALA A 45 -15.58 1.46 -8.11
CA ALA A 45 -14.95 0.86 -9.27
C ALA A 45 -15.46 -0.57 -9.49
N ALA A 46 -15.64 -0.96 -10.76
CA ALA A 46 -16.04 -2.31 -11.13
C ALA A 46 -14.85 -3.28 -11.08
N VAL A 47 -15.14 -4.58 -11.01
CA VAL A 47 -14.09 -5.60 -11.16
C VAL A 47 -13.49 -5.50 -12.56
N GLY A 48 -12.16 -5.47 -12.65
CA GLY A 48 -11.40 -5.25 -13.88
C GLY A 48 -11.06 -3.77 -14.16
N ASP A 49 -11.61 -2.82 -13.40
CA ASP A 49 -11.14 -1.43 -13.44
C ASP A 49 -9.75 -1.31 -12.82
N MET A 50 -9.03 -0.23 -13.19
CA MET A 50 -7.73 0.11 -12.64
C MET A 50 -7.81 1.38 -11.80
N ILE A 51 -7.13 1.41 -10.66
CA ILE A 51 -6.90 2.61 -9.87
C ILE A 51 -5.46 3.06 -10.09
N GLN A 52 -5.26 4.19 -10.78
CA GLN A 52 -3.93 4.75 -11.03
C GLN A 52 -3.65 5.89 -10.04
N PHE A 53 -2.67 5.66 -9.18
CA PHE A 53 -2.16 6.63 -8.24
C PHE A 53 -1.08 7.49 -8.88
N GLN A 54 -1.23 8.81 -8.82
CA GLN A 54 -0.29 9.79 -9.35
C GLN A 54 0.27 10.61 -8.19
N PHE A 55 1.59 10.55 -7.98
CA PHE A 55 2.20 11.08 -6.76
C PHE A 55 2.62 12.53 -6.93
N ALA A 56 2.06 13.42 -6.10
CA ALA A 56 2.48 14.81 -6.01
C ALA A 56 3.82 14.92 -5.25
N PRO A 57 4.46 16.12 -5.24
CA PRO A 57 5.66 16.37 -4.45
C PRO A 57 5.55 15.91 -2.99
N ASN A 58 6.71 15.67 -2.37
CA ASN A 58 6.94 14.97 -1.09
C ASN A 58 7.05 13.46 -1.27
N ASN A 59 7.02 12.71 -0.16
CA ASN A 59 7.14 11.26 -0.17
C ASN A 59 5.85 10.64 0.38
N HIS A 60 5.22 9.80 -0.44
CA HIS A 60 3.97 9.14 -0.08
C HIS A 60 4.00 7.67 -0.47
N THR A 61 3.01 6.93 0.02
CA THR A 61 2.79 5.53 -0.31
C THR A 61 1.31 5.29 -0.56
N VAL A 62 1.01 4.16 -1.16
CA VAL A 62 -0.30 3.52 -1.17
C VAL A 62 -0.12 2.17 -0.51
N THR A 63 -0.63 2.03 0.71
CA THR A 63 -0.53 0.78 1.47
C THR A 63 -1.93 0.33 1.86
N GLN A 64 -2.27 -0.92 1.59
CA GLN A 64 -3.57 -1.49 1.96
C GLN A 64 -3.55 -1.96 3.41
N SER A 65 -4.62 -1.68 4.15
CA SER A 65 -4.89 -2.21 5.49
C SER A 65 -6.23 -2.94 5.53
N THR A 66 -6.53 -3.55 6.67
CA THR A 66 -7.92 -3.83 7.04
C THR A 66 -8.58 -2.53 7.52
N PHE A 67 -9.92 -2.50 7.57
CA PHE A 67 -10.63 -1.37 8.18
C PHE A 67 -10.33 -1.24 9.68
N ASP A 68 -10.25 -2.37 10.38
CA ASP A 68 -10.21 -2.41 11.85
C ASP A 68 -8.82 -2.05 12.41
N GLN A 69 -7.79 -2.13 11.58
CA GLN A 69 -6.42 -1.77 11.93
C GLN A 69 -5.82 -0.88 10.83
N PRO A 70 -6.24 0.40 10.74
CA PRO A 70 -5.59 1.37 9.89
C PRO A 70 -4.13 1.56 10.29
N CYS A 71 -3.33 2.10 9.36
CA CYS A 71 -1.90 2.38 9.56
C CYS A 71 -1.03 1.12 9.77
N MET A 72 -1.58 -0.07 9.52
CA MET A 72 -0.86 -1.35 9.50
C MET A 72 -1.17 -2.09 8.20
N PRO A 73 -0.17 -2.68 7.54
CA PRO A 73 -0.39 -3.35 6.27
C PRO A 73 -1.24 -4.60 6.48
N ILE A 74 -2.14 -4.85 5.53
CA ILE A 74 -3.12 -5.94 5.57
C ILE A 74 -2.50 -7.34 5.74
N ALA A 75 -1.25 -7.52 5.33
CA ALA A 75 -0.53 -8.78 5.50
C ALA A 75 -0.14 -9.09 6.97
N MET A 76 -0.17 -8.10 7.88
CA MET A 76 0.12 -8.34 9.30
C MET A 76 -1.08 -8.87 10.10
N ASN A 77 -2.28 -8.72 9.55
CA ASN A 77 -3.53 -8.99 10.26
C ASN A 77 -4.55 -9.76 9.43
N SER A 78 -4.12 -10.27 8.27
CA SER A 78 -4.89 -11.16 7.43
C SER A 78 -3.94 -12.03 6.61
N ASN A 79 -4.48 -13.09 5.98
CA ASN A 79 -3.73 -13.94 5.05
C ASN A 79 -3.75 -13.41 3.61
N VAL A 80 -4.07 -12.11 3.42
CA VAL A 80 -4.16 -11.49 2.10
C VAL A 80 -2.86 -10.76 1.78
N THR A 81 -2.30 -11.06 0.62
CA THR A 81 -1.24 -10.26 0.01
C THR A 81 -1.80 -8.88 -0.35
N GLY A 82 -1.32 -7.85 0.35
CA GLY A 82 -1.84 -6.49 0.21
C GLY A 82 -1.28 -5.69 -0.95
N VAL A 83 -1.79 -4.49 -1.14
CA VAL A 83 -1.13 -3.49 -1.98
C VAL A 83 -0.07 -2.73 -1.18
N TYR A 84 1.11 -2.54 -1.77
CA TYR A 84 2.12 -1.62 -1.28
C TYR A 84 2.92 -1.02 -2.44
N SER A 85 2.81 0.30 -2.65
CA SER A 85 3.54 0.99 -3.73
C SER A 85 5.03 1.16 -3.48
N GLY A 86 5.49 0.94 -2.25
CA GLY A 86 6.75 1.54 -1.79
C GLY A 86 6.62 3.04 -1.58
N PHE A 87 7.70 3.64 -1.06
CA PHE A 87 7.85 5.09 -0.95
C PHE A 87 8.15 5.69 -2.32
N MET A 88 7.33 6.67 -2.71
CA MET A 88 7.42 7.38 -3.98
C MET A 88 7.81 8.84 -3.72
N PRO A 89 9.12 9.15 -3.58
CA PRO A 89 9.59 10.51 -3.37
C PRO A 89 9.53 11.33 -4.67
N VAL A 90 8.96 12.52 -4.59
CA VAL A 90 8.83 13.46 -5.72
C VAL A 90 9.31 14.84 -5.29
N THR A 91 10.19 15.45 -6.08
CA THR A 91 10.69 16.81 -5.82
C THR A 91 9.66 17.86 -6.27
N ALA A 92 9.68 19.05 -5.66
CA ALA A 92 8.76 20.13 -6.03
C ALA A 92 8.95 20.65 -7.46
N SER A 93 10.13 20.44 -8.06
CA SER A 93 10.46 20.83 -9.43
C SER A 93 10.23 19.73 -10.47
N ALA A 94 9.75 18.55 -10.05
CA ALA A 94 9.54 17.43 -10.96
C ALA A 94 8.45 17.77 -11.99
N THR A 95 8.76 17.55 -13.27
CA THR A 95 7.83 17.72 -14.39
C THR A 95 7.10 16.42 -14.76
N THR A 96 7.49 15.31 -14.16
CA THR A 96 6.87 13.99 -14.30
C THR A 96 6.72 13.37 -12.93
N THR A 97 5.58 12.74 -12.69
CA THR A 97 5.26 12.09 -11.41
C THR A 97 5.26 10.58 -11.58
N PRO A 98 5.79 9.81 -10.60
CA PRO A 98 5.68 8.37 -10.63
C PRO A 98 4.21 7.99 -10.51
N THR A 99 3.86 6.84 -11.07
CA THR A 99 2.53 6.27 -10.95
C THR A 99 2.59 4.85 -10.42
N TYR A 100 1.52 4.44 -9.75
CA TYR A 100 1.32 3.08 -9.27
C TYR A 100 -0.11 2.67 -9.59
N THR A 101 -0.31 1.49 -10.17
CA THR A 101 -1.64 1.08 -10.63
C THR A 101 -2.06 -0.21 -9.95
N VAL A 102 -3.30 -0.24 -9.46
CA VAL A 102 -3.92 -1.37 -8.78
C VAL A 102 -5.13 -1.85 -9.57
N MET A 103 -5.22 -3.14 -9.84
CA MET A 103 -6.41 -3.75 -10.44
C MET A 103 -7.47 -4.03 -9.37
N VAL A 104 -8.72 -3.71 -9.68
CA VAL A 104 -9.86 -4.04 -8.81
C VAL A 104 -10.28 -5.49 -9.08
N ASN A 105 -9.91 -6.39 -8.19
CA ASN A 105 -10.19 -7.84 -8.34
C ASN A 105 -11.54 -8.26 -7.75
N ALA A 106 -12.13 -7.45 -6.88
CA ALA A 106 -13.38 -7.74 -6.21
C ALA A 106 -14.12 -6.45 -5.85
N THR A 107 -15.43 -6.54 -5.67
CA THR A 107 -16.27 -5.43 -5.20
C THR A 107 -16.22 -5.22 -3.68
N THR A 108 -15.41 -6.01 -2.96
CA THR A 108 -15.21 -5.85 -1.52
C THR A 108 -14.45 -4.55 -1.23
N PRO A 109 -14.76 -3.83 -0.14
CA PRO A 109 -14.07 -2.59 0.19
C PRO A 109 -12.55 -2.78 0.37
N MET A 110 -11.75 -1.92 -0.26
CA MET A 110 -10.30 -1.85 -0.07
C MET A 110 -9.95 -0.57 0.66
N TRP A 111 -9.26 -0.69 1.78
CA TRP A 111 -8.87 0.44 2.63
C TRP A 111 -7.38 0.71 2.47
N PHE A 112 -7.02 1.96 2.19
CA PHE A 112 -5.64 2.37 1.97
C PHE A 112 -5.24 3.51 2.88
N TYR A 113 -3.95 3.59 3.17
CA TYR A 113 -3.34 4.63 3.97
C TYR A 113 -1.92 4.96 3.48
N CYS A 114 -1.44 6.14 3.85
CA CYS A 114 -0.06 6.53 3.62
C CYS A 114 0.80 6.19 4.84
N SER A 115 1.81 5.35 4.61
CA SER A 115 2.76 4.89 5.62
C SER A 115 3.93 5.84 5.89
N GLN A 116 3.91 7.05 5.33
CA GLN A 116 4.92 8.07 5.62
C GLN A 116 4.62 8.76 6.95
N GLY A 117 5.58 8.70 7.90
CA GLY A 117 5.52 9.43 9.16
C GLY A 117 4.17 9.28 9.87
N LYS A 118 3.51 10.42 10.15
CA LYS A 118 2.15 10.47 10.73
C LYS A 118 1.04 10.74 9.72
N HIS A 119 1.28 10.54 8.42
CA HIS A 119 0.29 10.85 7.38
C HIS A 119 -1.02 10.07 7.57
N CYS A 120 -0.94 8.77 7.89
CA CYS A 120 -2.11 7.96 8.20
C CYS A 120 -2.91 8.51 9.39
N GLN A 121 -2.24 8.78 10.51
CA GLN A 121 -2.86 9.37 11.70
C GLN A 121 -3.46 10.75 11.43
N ASN A 122 -2.87 11.51 10.51
CA ASN A 122 -3.35 12.83 10.10
C ASN A 122 -4.45 12.76 9.01
N GLY A 123 -5.00 11.56 8.75
CA GLY A 123 -6.17 11.39 7.88
C GLY A 123 -5.85 11.04 6.42
N MET A 124 -4.58 10.84 6.05
CA MET A 124 -4.20 10.44 4.69
C MET A 124 -4.56 8.96 4.45
N THR A 125 -5.83 8.76 4.14
CA THR A 125 -6.52 7.48 4.01
C THR A 125 -7.56 7.56 2.90
N MET A 126 -7.90 6.42 2.32
CA MET A 126 -8.94 6.33 1.30
C MET A 126 -9.59 4.95 1.26
N VAL A 127 -10.71 4.87 0.57
CA VAL A 127 -11.44 3.63 0.33
C VAL A 127 -11.81 3.48 -1.13
N VAL A 128 -11.69 2.25 -1.63
CA VAL A 128 -12.30 1.81 -2.90
C VAL A 128 -13.45 0.88 -2.55
N ASN A 129 -14.60 1.07 -3.19
CA ASN A 129 -15.82 0.28 -3.01
C ASN A 129 -16.32 0.26 -1.56
N GLU A 130 -16.42 1.42 -0.91
CA GLU A 130 -17.10 1.54 0.38
C GLU A 130 -18.52 0.94 0.30
N ASN A 131 -18.90 0.18 1.33
CA ASN A 131 -20.20 -0.51 1.38
C ASN A 131 -20.91 -0.29 2.72
N THR A 132 -21.26 0.97 2.99
CA THR A 132 -22.03 1.37 4.19
C THR A 132 -23.46 0.83 4.19
N ALA A 133 -24.00 0.43 3.05
CA ALA A 133 -25.28 -0.26 2.97
C ALA A 133 -25.23 -1.66 3.61
N ALA A 134 -24.12 -2.39 3.43
CA ALA A 134 -23.93 -3.70 4.08
C ALA A 134 -23.45 -3.57 5.53
N ASN A 135 -22.66 -2.54 5.85
CA ASN A 135 -22.24 -2.25 7.22
C ASN A 135 -22.02 -0.74 7.41
N SER A 136 -23.00 -0.07 8.03
CA SER A 136 -22.99 1.38 8.23
C SER A 136 -21.85 1.90 9.11
N THR A 137 -21.24 1.02 9.91
CA THR A 137 -20.08 1.38 10.75
C THR A 137 -18.77 1.40 9.95
N ARG A 138 -18.71 0.76 8.78
CA ARG A 138 -17.50 0.69 7.93
C ARG A 138 -17.50 1.79 6.86
N SER A 139 -17.44 3.03 7.31
CA SER A 139 -17.34 4.24 6.48
C SER A 139 -15.92 4.84 6.52
N LEU A 140 -15.55 5.64 5.51
CA LEU A 140 -14.29 6.36 5.46
C LEU A 140 -14.10 7.29 6.66
N ALA A 141 -15.17 7.94 7.13
CA ALA A 141 -15.11 8.78 8.32
C ALA A 141 -14.73 7.98 9.58
N ASN A 142 -15.28 6.77 9.74
CA ASN A 142 -14.93 5.90 10.85
C ASN A 142 -13.52 5.32 10.69
N PHE A 143 -13.11 4.99 9.46
CA PHE A 143 -11.74 4.55 9.18
C PHE A 143 -10.71 5.63 9.54
N GLN A 144 -10.97 6.89 9.18
CA GLN A 144 -10.15 8.04 9.57
C GLN A 144 -10.12 8.24 11.09
N SER A 145 -11.25 8.04 11.77
CA SER A 145 -11.33 8.14 13.23
C SER A 145 -10.52 7.04 13.93
N LEU A 146 -10.46 5.84 13.36
CA LEU A 146 -9.59 4.76 13.83
C LEU A 146 -8.11 5.09 13.54
N ALA A 147 -7.81 5.62 12.35
CA ALA A 147 -6.46 5.98 11.93
C ALA A 147 -5.85 7.05 12.84
N ALA A 148 -6.62 8.07 13.22
CA ALA A 148 -6.20 9.11 14.16
C ALA A 148 -5.79 8.57 15.54
N LYS A 149 -6.31 7.39 15.93
CA LYS A 149 -6.00 6.72 17.20
C LYS A 149 -4.86 5.71 17.07
N ALA A 150 -4.36 5.44 15.87
CA ALA A 150 -3.29 4.47 15.64
C ALA A 150 -1.96 4.95 16.23
N THR A 151 -1.37 4.14 17.10
CA THR A 151 -0.09 4.46 17.78
C THR A 151 1.11 4.30 16.86
N VAL A 152 1.02 3.37 15.89
CA VAL A 152 2.05 3.06 14.90
C VAL A 152 1.60 3.41 13.49
N ASN A 153 2.57 3.63 12.59
CA ASN A 153 2.33 3.70 11.15
C ASN A 153 3.39 2.85 10.47
N LEU A 154 2.99 1.68 9.97
CA LEU A 154 3.92 0.68 9.48
C LEU A 154 3.88 0.65 7.94
N PRO A 155 5.04 0.60 7.25
CA PRO A 155 5.05 0.36 5.81
C PRO A 155 4.67 -1.09 5.50
N GLY A 156 4.24 -1.33 4.25
CA GLY A 156 4.07 -2.70 3.76
C GLY A 156 5.40 -3.44 3.60
N GLY A 157 5.34 -4.77 3.57
CA GLY A 157 6.43 -5.59 3.05
C GLY A 157 6.46 -5.46 1.51
N ALA A 158 7.63 -5.46 0.89
CA ALA A 158 7.74 -5.37 -0.56
C ALA A 158 7.04 -6.57 -1.23
N ILE A 159 6.06 -6.29 -2.09
CA ILE A 159 5.42 -7.27 -2.97
C ILE A 159 5.31 -6.65 -4.36
N ALA A 160 6.07 -7.24 -5.27
CA ALA A 160 6.16 -6.87 -6.67
C ALA A 160 4.91 -7.35 -7.41
N ASP A 161 3.85 -6.54 -7.44
CA ASP A 161 2.75 -6.72 -8.41
C ASP A 161 2.19 -5.40 -8.95
N GLY A 162 2.74 -4.26 -8.52
CA GLY A 162 2.52 -3.01 -9.25
C GLY A 162 3.53 -2.93 -10.38
N THR A 163 3.08 -2.95 -11.63
CA THR A 163 3.91 -2.53 -12.76
C THR A 163 4.32 -1.07 -12.50
N ALA A 164 5.53 -0.89 -11.96
CA ALA A 164 6.18 0.40 -11.91
C ALA A 164 6.56 0.74 -13.35
N GLY A 165 5.77 1.60 -14.00
CA GLY A 165 6.14 2.20 -15.26
C GLY A 165 7.27 3.19 -15.06
N SER A 166 8.51 2.68 -14.94
CA SER A 166 9.71 3.50 -14.81
C SER A 166 10.52 3.42 -16.09
N THR A 167 10.57 4.52 -16.83
CA THR A 167 11.58 4.74 -17.88
C THR A 167 12.96 4.76 -17.22
N ALA A 168 13.85 3.90 -17.69
CA ALA A 168 15.13 3.59 -17.07
C ALA A 168 16.09 4.79 -16.99
N SER A 169 16.87 4.86 -15.90
CA SER A 169 18.23 5.41 -15.92
C SER A 169 19.08 4.71 -14.86
N ASN A 170 20.20 4.18 -15.34
CA ASN A 170 21.10 3.22 -14.73
C ASN A 170 22.15 3.91 -13.88
N SER A 171 22.30 3.52 -12.61
CA SER A 171 23.54 3.76 -11.87
C SER A 171 23.75 2.70 -10.80
N SER A 172 24.64 1.78 -11.14
CA SER A 172 25.31 0.79 -10.30
C SER A 172 26.24 1.43 -9.27
N SER A 173 26.20 0.97 -8.03
CA SER A 173 27.43 0.78 -7.25
C SER A 173 27.24 -0.17 -6.07
N SER A 174 28.14 -1.14 -6.05
CA SER A 174 28.41 -2.23 -5.13
C SER A 174 28.82 -1.79 -3.73
N SER A 175 28.30 -2.47 -2.70
CA SER A 175 28.74 -2.39 -1.31
C SER A 175 29.86 -3.41 -1.03
N SER A 176 31.07 -2.91 -0.78
CA SER A 176 32.17 -3.66 -0.18
C SER A 176 32.35 -3.18 1.26
N GLY A 177 32.34 -4.11 2.21
CA GLY A 177 32.48 -3.82 3.64
C GLY A 177 33.91 -3.51 4.08
N SER A 178 34.04 -3.05 5.32
CA SER A 178 34.94 -3.62 6.33
C SER A 178 34.94 -2.79 7.62
N SER A 179 35.00 -3.54 8.71
CA SER A 179 35.14 -3.17 10.11
C SER A 179 36.43 -2.44 10.46
N THR A 180 36.36 -1.50 11.40
CA THR A 180 37.53 -1.10 12.21
C THR A 180 37.12 -0.77 13.65
N SER A 181 37.61 -1.60 14.57
CA SER A 181 37.58 -1.41 16.02
C SER A 181 38.57 -0.32 16.45
N SER A 182 38.25 0.44 17.50
CA SER A 182 39.21 0.93 18.52
C SER A 182 38.49 1.81 19.54
N SER A 183 38.46 1.41 20.81
CA SER A 183 38.43 2.33 21.96
C SER A 183 38.89 1.58 23.20
N ALA A 184 40.04 1.98 23.72
CA ALA A 184 40.61 1.52 24.98
C ALA A 184 40.83 2.73 25.91
N GLY A 185 40.58 2.50 27.20
CA GLY A 185 41.04 3.30 28.33
C GLY A 185 39.98 4.23 28.94
N THR A 186 39.81 4.37 30.26
CA THR A 186 40.27 3.64 31.46
C THR A 186 39.63 4.34 32.67
N LYS A 187 39.26 3.57 33.71
CA LYS A 187 39.13 3.95 35.15
C LYS A 187 38.03 4.96 35.54
N SER A 188 37.48 5.01 36.76
CA SER A 188 37.19 4.11 37.89
C SER A 188 36.72 5.05 39.01
N THR A 189 35.52 4.88 39.56
CA THR A 189 35.08 5.28 40.92
C THR A 189 33.65 4.74 41.14
N SER A 190 33.48 3.62 41.83
CA SER A 190 33.18 3.47 43.27
C SER A 190 31.75 3.84 43.69
N ALA A 191 30.89 2.84 43.97
CA ALA A 191 30.45 2.48 45.33
C ALA A 191 29.15 1.62 45.34
N SER A 192 29.30 0.41 45.92
CA SER A 192 28.42 -0.31 46.87
C SER A 192 26.89 -0.38 46.69
N ALA A 193 26.38 -1.61 46.56
CA ALA A 193 25.52 -2.24 47.59
C ALA A 193 25.31 -3.74 47.28
N ALA A 194 25.62 -4.59 48.27
CA ALA A 194 25.55 -6.04 48.19
C ALA A 194 24.14 -6.57 48.55
N GLY A 195 23.58 -7.42 47.69
CA GLY A 195 22.40 -8.24 47.95
C GLY A 195 22.80 -9.70 48.16
N ARG A 196 22.51 -10.23 49.35
CA ARG A 196 22.82 -11.59 49.82
C ARG A 196 21.96 -12.64 49.14
N VAL A 197 22.52 -13.81 48.81
CA VAL A 197 21.82 -15.10 48.86
C VAL A 197 22.79 -16.16 49.38
N ARG A 198 22.37 -16.84 50.46
CA ARG A 198 23.04 -17.99 51.08
C ARG A 198 22.62 -19.27 50.35
N VAL A 199 23.57 -20.18 50.16
CA VAL A 199 23.30 -21.63 50.17
C VAL A 199 24.44 -22.24 50.99
N GLY A 200 24.10 -22.88 52.10
CA GLY A 200 25.03 -23.60 52.95
C GLY A 200 24.52 -25.02 53.11
N GLU A 201 25.39 -25.98 52.83
CA GLU A 201 25.24 -27.39 53.21
C GLU A 201 26.63 -28.01 53.26
N ALA A 202 27.03 -28.50 54.45
CA ALA A 202 27.88 -29.67 54.69
C ALA A 202 28.23 -29.78 56.19
N ASP A 203 27.92 -30.95 56.76
CA ASP A 203 28.50 -31.72 57.88
C ASP A 203 29.47 -31.02 58.86
N VAL A 204 29.35 -31.21 60.18
CA VAL A 204 29.41 -32.47 60.96
C VAL A 204 28.56 -32.36 62.23
#